data_AF-A0A353E053-F1
#
_entry.id   AF-A0A353E053-F1
#
_cell.length_a   1.000
_cell.length_b   1.000
_cell.length_c   1.000
_cell.angle_alpha   90.00
_cell.angle_beta   90.00
_cell.angle_gamma   90.00
#
_symmetry.space_group_name_H-M   'P 1'
#
loop_
_entity.id
_entity.type
_entity.pdbx_description
1 polymer ?
#
loop_
_entity_poly.entity_id
_entity_poly.type
_entity_poly.pdbx_seq_one_letter_code
_entity_poly.pdbx_strand_id
1 'polypeptide(L)'
;TITFYILTSFQRHQTISLEAGIKYLILGALSSAFLIYGIALVYGASGTMRFDDLRDISATLSDHPLLLTGLLMILAGLGFKIAAFPFQIWSPDVYQGSPTSTTAFLAVGSKAAGFALLMRLLWVAVPDVALRWEPLLMGMAAITILYGNLCALPQRNLKRLLGYSSIAHAGYLMMGIAAMSLNGSSAILYYLGGYLFTVIAAFMVIILVMQHTGAEDIIQLAQLHQRAPGLAGVLSLAMVSLAGIPPLAGFFGKFLLFKAVLEQASVHSAYYLLVAIAIIGVVISLVYYLGVLRTLYWEKQQLVPEEIHVSPVSRFVLWVCAVLMIYLGILPNRLLEAANAAVESLKL
;
A
#
# COMPACT_ATOMS: atom_id res chain seq x y z
N THR A 1 11.07 4.29 -11.37
CA THR A 1 10.14 5.42 -11.64
C THR A 1 9.95 5.66 -13.12
N ILE A 2 11.02 5.91 -13.90
CA ILE A 2 10.94 6.18 -15.34
C ILE A 2 10.18 5.08 -16.09
N THR A 3 10.47 3.81 -15.82
CA THR A 3 9.76 2.66 -16.41
C THR A 3 8.25 2.72 -16.17
N PHE A 4 7.82 3.17 -14.99
CA PHE A 4 6.40 3.28 -14.69
C PHE A 4 5.73 4.39 -15.51
N TYR A 5 6.39 5.51 -15.82
CA TYR A 5 5.82 6.54 -16.71
C TYR A 5 5.44 5.99 -18.08
N ILE A 6 6.29 5.11 -18.62
CA ILE A 6 6.07 4.45 -19.90
C ILE A 6 4.93 3.42 -19.76
N LEU A 7 4.94 2.62 -18.69
CA LEU A 7 3.93 1.57 -18.49
C LEU A 7 2.53 2.12 -18.18
N THR A 8 2.41 3.27 -17.52
CA THR A 8 1.10 3.90 -17.22
C THR A 8 0.45 4.48 -18.48
N SER A 9 1.27 4.90 -19.46
CA SER A 9 0.84 5.46 -20.75
C SER A 9 0.92 4.44 -21.91
N PHE A 10 1.03 3.15 -21.60
CA PHE A 10 1.29 2.12 -22.61
C PHE A 10 0.18 1.99 -23.65
N GLN A 11 -1.08 2.19 -23.25
CA GLN A 11 -2.24 2.17 -24.14
C GLN A 11 -2.43 3.54 -24.82
N ARG A 12 -1.57 3.84 -25.79
CA ARG A 12 -1.51 5.16 -26.47
C ARG A 12 -2.79 5.60 -27.18
N HIS A 13 -3.70 4.67 -27.48
CA HIS A 13 -4.99 4.96 -28.11
C HIS A 13 -6.10 5.30 -27.11
N GLN A 14 -5.86 5.14 -25.81
CA GLN A 14 -6.82 5.47 -24.76
C GLN A 14 -6.45 6.79 -24.09
N THR A 15 -7.32 7.79 -24.22
CA THR A 15 -7.11 9.13 -23.64
C THR A 15 -6.93 9.09 -22.12
N ILE A 16 -7.67 8.23 -21.43
CA ILE A 16 -7.60 8.04 -19.97
C ILE A 16 -6.21 7.50 -19.56
N SER A 17 -5.60 6.61 -20.35
CA SER A 17 -4.24 6.09 -20.09
C SER A 17 -3.17 7.16 -20.32
N LEU A 18 -3.33 7.99 -21.36
CA LEU A 18 -2.44 9.12 -21.61
C LEU A 18 -2.53 10.17 -20.49
N GLU A 19 -3.75 10.49 -20.05
CA GLU A 19 -3.98 11.42 -18.94
C GLU A 19 -3.34 10.90 -17.64
N ALA A 20 -3.54 9.63 -17.30
CA ALA A 20 -2.89 8.98 -16.16
C ALA A 20 -1.37 9.04 -16.27
N GLY A 21 -0.82 8.77 -17.46
CA GLY A 21 0.62 8.86 -17.72
C GLY A 21 1.19 10.26 -17.50
N ILE A 22 0.51 11.30 -18.02
CA ILE A 22 0.94 12.70 -17.86
C ILE A 22 0.84 13.12 -16.39
N LYS A 23 -0.26 12.80 -15.70
CA LYS A 23 -0.43 13.07 -14.27
C LYS A 23 0.68 12.42 -13.45
N TYR A 24 0.97 11.14 -13.72
CA TYR A 24 2.02 10.41 -13.02
C TYR A 24 3.41 10.95 -13.32
N LEU A 25 3.69 11.34 -14.57
CA LEU A 25 4.95 11.94 -14.98
C LEU A 25 5.20 13.27 -14.27
N ILE A 26 4.24 14.20 -14.33
CA ILE A 26 4.39 15.55 -13.75
C ILE A 26 4.57 15.45 -12.23
N LEU A 27 3.66 14.75 -11.55
CA LEU A 27 3.71 14.62 -10.09
C LEU A 27 4.93 13.79 -9.63
N GLY A 28 5.29 12.77 -10.40
CA GLY A 28 6.48 11.95 -10.13
C GLY A 28 7.80 12.68 -10.37
N ALA A 29 7.87 13.54 -11.39
CA ALA A 29 9.03 14.40 -11.64
C ALA A 29 9.21 15.42 -10.51
N LEU A 30 8.11 16.05 -10.08
CA LEU A 30 8.12 16.97 -8.93
C LEU A 30 8.59 16.25 -7.65
N SER A 31 8.03 15.09 -7.35
CA SER A 31 8.47 14.25 -6.22
C SER A 31 9.96 13.87 -6.30
N SER A 32 10.46 13.56 -7.50
CA SER A 32 11.88 13.24 -7.70
C SER A 32 12.77 14.46 -7.51
N ALA A 33 12.31 15.66 -7.90
CA ALA A 33 13.03 16.91 -7.66
C ALA A 33 13.14 17.21 -6.15
N PHE A 34 12.06 17.05 -5.38
CA PHE A 34 12.10 17.13 -3.92
C PHE A 34 13.09 16.13 -3.32
N LEU A 35 13.07 14.88 -3.77
CA LEU A 35 13.97 13.84 -3.29
C LEU A 35 15.44 14.19 -3.55
N ILE A 36 15.79 14.57 -4.79
CA ILE A 36 17.18 14.88 -5.18
C ILE A 36 17.67 16.14 -4.45
N TYR A 37 16.84 17.18 -4.37
CA TYR A 37 17.22 18.40 -3.66
C TYR A 37 17.37 18.12 -2.16
N GLY A 38 16.50 17.30 -1.57
CA GLY A 38 16.62 16.87 -0.19
C GLY A 38 17.93 16.11 0.08
N ILE A 39 18.32 15.19 -0.81
CA ILE A 39 19.62 14.49 -0.75
C ILE A 39 20.78 15.49 -0.81
N ALA A 40 20.71 16.49 -1.69
CA ALA A 40 21.74 17.52 -1.79
C ALA A 40 21.87 18.36 -0.51
N LEU A 41 20.75 18.70 0.15
CA LEU A 41 20.78 19.43 1.42
C LEU A 41 21.32 18.57 2.58
N VAL A 42 20.94 17.29 2.64
CA VAL A 42 21.50 16.34 3.62
C VAL A 42 23.01 16.26 3.46
N TYR A 43 23.50 16.12 2.23
CA TYR A 43 24.94 16.13 1.94
C TYR A 43 25.59 17.47 2.30
N GLY A 44 24.95 18.59 1.97
CA GLY A 44 25.46 19.92 2.32
C GLY A 44 25.59 20.15 3.83
N ALA A 45 24.76 19.49 4.65
CA ALA A 45 24.83 19.56 6.10
C ALA A 45 25.83 18.56 6.72
N SER A 46 25.93 17.36 6.14
CA SER A 46 26.67 16.23 6.73
C SER A 46 28.06 15.98 6.13
N GLY A 47 28.28 16.39 4.87
CA GLY A 47 29.47 16.06 4.09
C GLY A 47 29.58 14.60 3.64
N THR A 48 28.57 13.76 3.87
CA THR A 48 28.60 12.34 3.53
C THR A 48 27.28 11.87 2.89
N MET A 49 27.36 10.78 2.12
CA MET A 49 26.22 10.09 1.51
C MET A 49 26.07 8.66 2.05
N ARG A 50 26.98 8.21 2.92
CA ARG A 50 26.95 6.88 3.50
C ARG A 50 26.00 6.89 4.70
N PHE A 51 25.12 5.90 4.79
CA PHE A 51 24.12 5.85 5.86
C PHE A 51 24.76 5.62 7.23
N ASP A 52 25.83 4.81 7.29
CA ASP A 52 26.56 4.55 8.54
C ASP A 52 27.19 5.85 9.06
N ASP A 53 27.90 6.58 8.21
CA ASP A 53 28.50 7.86 8.57
C ASP A 53 27.44 8.91 8.97
N LEU A 54 26.27 8.90 8.32
CA LEU A 54 25.14 9.78 8.67
C LEU A 54 24.57 9.44 10.06
N ARG A 55 24.52 8.15 10.41
CA ARG A 55 24.06 7.66 11.72
C ARG A 55 24.95 8.18 12.84
N ASP A 56 26.27 8.14 12.64
CA ASP A 56 27.23 8.53 13.67
C ASP A 56 27.14 10.03 14.01
N ILE A 57 26.75 10.85 13.04
CA ILE A 57 26.61 12.31 13.20
C ILE A 57 25.15 12.78 13.40
N SER A 58 24.17 11.89 13.27
CA SER A 58 22.74 12.26 13.30
C SER A 58 22.32 12.89 14.63
N ALA A 59 22.90 12.42 15.74
CA ALA A 59 22.64 12.95 17.06
C ALA A 59 23.15 14.40 17.21
N THR A 60 24.30 14.73 16.62
CA THR A 60 24.88 16.08 16.68
C THR A 60 24.15 17.05 15.77
N LEU A 61 23.73 16.59 14.60
CA LEU A 61 23.06 17.41 13.58
C LEU A 61 21.53 17.37 13.68
N SER A 62 20.96 16.77 14.72
CA SER A 62 19.52 16.55 14.84
C SER A 62 18.69 17.83 14.78
N ASP A 63 19.27 18.97 15.19
CA ASP A 63 18.66 20.29 15.20
C ASP A 63 19.14 21.18 14.04
N HIS A 64 20.01 20.66 13.17
CA HIS A 64 20.58 21.45 12.09
C HIS A 64 19.51 21.71 11.01
N PRO A 65 19.12 22.98 10.76
CA PRO A 65 17.96 23.30 9.94
C PRO A 65 18.10 22.82 8.48
N LEU A 66 19.34 22.79 7.97
CA LEU A 66 19.63 22.28 6.63
C LEU A 66 19.38 20.77 6.52
N LEU A 67 19.75 20.00 7.55
CA LEU A 67 19.54 18.55 7.59
C LEU A 67 18.04 18.25 7.69
N LEU A 68 17.34 18.90 8.62
CA LEU A 68 15.90 18.72 8.81
C LEU A 68 15.10 19.08 7.55
N THR A 69 15.44 20.19 6.90
CA THR A 69 14.81 20.58 5.63
C THR A 69 15.08 19.54 4.54
N GLY A 70 16.33 19.07 4.43
CA GLY A 70 16.70 18.01 3.49
C GLY A 70 15.91 16.72 3.70
N LEU A 71 15.85 16.25 4.95
CA LEU A 71 15.09 15.06 5.33
C LEU A 71 13.58 15.22 5.08
N LEU A 72 13.00 16.40 5.31
CA LEU A 72 11.58 16.67 5.03
C LEU A 72 11.30 16.59 3.52
N MET A 73 12.21 17.10 2.68
CA MET A 73 12.08 17.00 1.22
C MET A 73 12.26 15.56 0.73
N ILE A 74 13.15 14.79 1.34
CA ILE A 74 13.27 13.34 1.09
C ILE A 74 11.97 12.63 1.50
N LEU A 75 11.43 12.94 2.67
CA LEU A 75 10.16 12.39 3.16
C LEU A 75 9.01 12.74 2.22
N ALA A 76 8.98 13.93 1.63
CA ALA A 76 8.01 14.29 0.60
C ALA A 76 8.14 13.41 -0.67
N GLY A 77 9.38 13.19 -1.12
CA GLY A 77 9.68 12.29 -2.24
C GLY A 77 9.25 10.85 -1.98
N LEU A 78 9.58 10.30 -0.81
CA LEU A 78 9.20 8.94 -0.40
C LEU A 78 7.70 8.82 -0.10
N GLY A 79 7.10 9.84 0.51
CA GLY A 79 5.66 9.94 0.78
C GLY A 79 4.83 9.82 -0.50
N PHE A 80 5.27 10.44 -1.60
CA PHE A 80 4.69 10.25 -2.92
C PHE A 80 4.78 8.78 -3.38
N LYS A 81 5.92 8.11 -3.19
CA LYS A 81 6.13 6.73 -3.63
C LYS A 81 5.22 5.73 -2.94
N ILE A 82 4.97 5.93 -1.65
CA ILE A 82 4.08 5.08 -0.86
C ILE A 82 2.61 5.54 -0.91
N ALA A 83 2.34 6.67 -1.56
CA ALA A 83 1.04 7.35 -1.58
C ALA A 83 0.50 7.69 -0.18
N ALA A 84 1.38 8.22 0.69
CA ALA A 84 1.01 8.76 1.99
C ALA A 84 0.52 10.20 1.87
N PHE A 85 -0.39 10.61 2.77
CA PHE A 85 -0.83 11.99 2.88
C PHE A 85 0.33 12.92 3.26
N PRO A 86 0.47 14.11 2.63
CA PRO A 86 -0.38 14.76 1.62
C PRO A 86 -0.02 14.47 0.13
N PHE A 87 0.80 13.47 -0.16
CA PHE A 87 1.39 13.21 -1.48
C PHE A 87 0.67 12.11 -2.30
N GLN A 88 -0.54 11.72 -1.88
CA GLN A 88 -1.31 10.59 -2.39
C GLN A 88 -2.21 10.89 -3.60
N ILE A 89 -2.38 12.17 -3.96
CA ILE A 89 -3.39 12.67 -4.91
C ILE A 89 -3.32 11.98 -6.29
N TRP A 90 -2.12 11.55 -6.70
CA TRP A 90 -1.91 10.86 -7.96
C TRP A 90 -2.54 9.45 -8.02
N SER A 91 -2.63 8.76 -6.88
CA SER A 91 -2.87 7.32 -6.83
C SER A 91 -4.20 6.90 -7.47
N PRO A 92 -5.37 7.48 -7.14
CA PRO A 92 -6.66 7.04 -7.68
C PRO A 92 -6.77 7.21 -9.20
N ASP A 93 -6.32 8.35 -9.73
CA ASP A 93 -6.38 8.67 -11.15
C ASP A 93 -5.44 7.79 -11.97
N VAL A 94 -4.21 7.59 -11.48
CA VAL A 94 -3.23 6.73 -12.14
C VAL A 94 -3.67 5.28 -12.10
N TYR A 95 -4.25 4.81 -10.99
CA TYR A 95 -4.72 3.43 -10.87
C TYR A 95 -5.86 3.15 -11.84
N GLN A 96 -6.79 4.08 -11.96
CA GLN A 96 -7.93 3.97 -12.87
C GLN A 96 -7.48 4.03 -14.34
N GLY A 97 -6.64 4.99 -14.73
CA GLY A 97 -6.31 5.16 -16.15
C GLY A 97 -5.21 4.25 -16.68
N SER A 98 -4.34 3.72 -15.82
CA SER A 98 -3.25 2.85 -16.28
C SER A 98 -3.75 1.44 -16.66
N PRO A 99 -3.02 0.72 -17.53
CA PRO A 99 -3.27 -0.69 -17.76
C PRO A 99 -3.29 -1.46 -16.44
N THR A 100 -4.27 -2.34 -16.25
CA THR A 100 -4.52 -3.00 -14.96
C THR A 100 -3.32 -3.80 -14.45
N SER A 101 -2.54 -4.42 -15.34
CA SER A 101 -1.28 -5.11 -14.99
C SER A 101 -0.22 -4.14 -14.45
N THR A 102 -0.07 -2.97 -15.07
CA THR A 102 0.79 -1.89 -14.57
C THR A 102 0.33 -1.41 -13.21
N THR A 103 -0.98 -1.20 -13.03
CA THR A 103 -1.56 -0.79 -11.74
C THR A 103 -1.26 -1.79 -10.64
N ALA A 104 -1.40 -3.09 -10.92
CA ALA A 104 -1.06 -4.16 -9.97
C ALA A 104 0.41 -4.11 -9.54
N PHE A 105 1.33 -3.97 -10.51
CA PHE A 105 2.76 -3.89 -10.24
C PHE A 105 3.13 -2.62 -9.46
N LEU A 106 2.50 -1.49 -9.80
CA LEU A 106 2.69 -0.22 -9.10
C LEU A 106 2.16 -0.27 -7.66
N ALA A 107 1.01 -0.90 -7.44
CA ALA A 107 0.35 -1.01 -6.13
C ALA A 107 1.17 -1.82 -5.12
N VAL A 108 1.91 -2.84 -5.58
CA VAL A 108 2.72 -3.69 -4.71
C VAL A 108 4.20 -3.31 -4.76
N GLY A 109 4.83 -3.41 -5.93
CA GLY A 109 6.29 -3.32 -6.06
C GLY A 109 6.83 -1.94 -5.70
N SER A 110 6.24 -0.87 -6.27
CA SER A 110 6.67 0.50 -5.97
C SER A 110 6.47 0.86 -4.50
N LYS A 111 5.38 0.36 -3.89
CA LYS A 111 5.08 0.60 -2.48
C LYS A 111 6.03 -0.13 -1.55
N ALA A 112 6.28 -1.42 -1.79
CA ALA A 112 7.21 -2.22 -1.01
C ALA A 112 8.62 -1.61 -1.04
N ALA A 113 9.08 -1.18 -2.22
CA ALA A 113 10.36 -0.47 -2.36
C ALA A 113 10.38 0.86 -1.58
N GLY A 114 9.29 1.63 -1.62
CA GLY A 114 9.16 2.87 -0.87
C GLY A 114 9.23 2.68 0.64
N PHE A 115 8.53 1.68 1.18
CA PHE A 115 8.59 1.33 2.61
C PHE A 115 9.96 0.80 3.03
N ALA A 116 10.60 -0.06 2.21
CA ALA A 116 11.94 -0.56 2.49
C ALA A 116 12.97 0.59 2.56
N LEU A 117 12.90 1.54 1.63
CA LEU A 117 13.78 2.70 1.62
C LEU A 117 13.50 3.66 2.79
N LEU A 118 12.23 3.88 3.12
CA LEU A 118 11.84 4.73 4.25
C LEU A 118 12.31 4.13 5.58
N MET A 119 12.18 2.82 5.77
CA MET A 119 12.73 2.14 6.95
C MET A 119 14.26 2.28 7.02
N ARG A 120 14.98 2.07 5.91
CA ARG A 120 16.44 2.25 5.91
C ARG A 120 16.86 3.68 6.23
N LEU A 121 16.17 4.67 5.67
CA LEU A 121 16.46 6.07 5.94
C LEU A 121 16.26 6.40 7.42
N LEU A 122 15.09 6.08 7.98
CA LEU A 122 14.76 6.45 9.35
C LEU A 122 15.55 5.64 10.39
N TRP A 123 15.80 4.34 10.14
CA TRP A 123 16.45 3.45 11.10
C TRP A 123 17.94 3.33 11.01
N VAL A 124 18.47 3.39 9.79
CA VAL A 124 19.91 3.25 9.59
C VAL A 124 20.55 4.63 9.54
N ALA A 125 20.03 5.54 8.69
CA ALA A 125 20.72 6.81 8.45
C ALA A 125 20.47 7.89 9.51
N VAL A 126 19.24 8.04 10.04
CA VAL A 126 18.89 9.16 10.94
C VAL A 126 17.95 8.75 12.11
N PRO A 127 18.34 7.77 12.95
CA PRO A 127 17.48 7.27 14.03
C PRO A 127 17.06 8.34 15.05
N ASP A 128 17.96 9.25 15.42
CA ASP A 128 17.66 10.30 16.41
C ASP A 128 16.60 11.30 15.92
N VAL A 129 16.67 11.66 14.64
CA VAL A 129 15.68 12.55 14.01
C VAL A 129 14.34 11.83 13.90
N ALA A 130 14.36 10.55 13.51
CA ALA A 130 13.16 9.74 13.38
C ALA A 130 12.39 9.68 14.71
N LEU A 131 13.07 9.50 15.85
CA LEU A 131 12.46 9.51 17.20
C LEU A 131 11.70 10.81 17.48
N ARG A 132 12.26 11.97 17.08
CA ARG A 132 11.58 13.27 17.26
C ARG A 132 10.40 13.45 16.30
N TRP A 133 10.41 12.75 15.16
CA TRP A 133 9.34 12.81 14.15
C TRP A 133 8.21 11.82 14.41
N GLU A 134 8.24 11.08 15.51
CA GLU A 134 7.15 10.19 15.92
C GLU A 134 5.76 10.87 15.78
N PRO A 135 5.48 12.08 16.32
CA PRO A 135 4.17 12.71 16.18
C PRO A 135 3.78 13.04 14.72
N LEU A 136 4.77 13.43 13.91
CA LEU A 136 4.58 13.72 12.49
C LEU A 136 4.20 12.44 11.71
N LEU A 137 4.91 11.35 11.95
CA LEU A 137 4.63 10.05 11.34
C LEU A 137 3.28 9.48 11.78
N MET A 138 2.92 9.64 13.06
CA MET A 138 1.60 9.28 13.58
C MET A 138 0.49 10.08 12.91
N GLY A 139 0.66 11.40 12.79
CA GLY A 139 -0.29 12.28 12.11
C GLY A 139 -0.47 11.90 10.63
N MET A 140 0.63 11.66 9.92
CA MET A 140 0.61 11.18 8.54
C MET A 140 -0.12 9.84 8.42
N ALA A 141 0.15 8.88 9.31
CA ALA A 141 -0.52 7.58 9.30
C ALA A 141 -2.03 7.73 9.52
N ALA A 142 -2.45 8.45 10.56
CA ALA A 142 -3.85 8.68 10.89
C ALA A 142 -4.64 9.32 9.73
N ILE A 143 -4.11 10.41 9.17
CA ILE A 143 -4.76 11.13 8.07
C ILE A 143 -4.80 10.25 6.82
N THR A 144 -3.73 9.52 6.52
CA THR A 144 -3.69 8.61 5.36
C THR A 144 -4.74 7.50 5.46
N ILE A 145 -4.92 6.91 6.65
CA ILE A 145 -5.97 5.90 6.91
C ILE A 145 -7.35 6.50 6.68
N LEU A 146 -7.65 7.65 7.29
CA LEU A 146 -8.97 8.28 7.20
C LEU A 146 -9.27 8.72 5.77
N TYR A 147 -8.33 9.42 5.13
CA TYR A 147 -8.48 9.90 3.76
C TYR A 147 -8.72 8.74 2.79
N GLY A 148 -7.91 7.69 2.85
CA GLY A 148 -8.07 6.52 1.98
C GLY A 148 -9.43 5.84 2.16
N ASN A 149 -9.86 5.60 3.40
CA ASN A 149 -11.13 4.89 3.64
C ASN A 149 -12.36 5.75 3.34
N LEU A 150 -12.38 7.03 3.71
CA LEU A 150 -13.52 7.91 3.46
C LEU A 150 -13.70 8.17 1.96
N CYS A 151 -12.61 8.41 1.22
CA CYS A 151 -12.69 8.64 -0.21
C CYS A 151 -12.96 7.37 -1.02
N ALA A 152 -12.77 6.17 -0.46
CA ALA A 152 -13.12 4.91 -1.12
C ALA A 152 -14.64 4.64 -1.15
N LEU A 153 -15.40 5.14 -0.16
CA LEU A 153 -16.85 4.88 -0.02
C LEU A 153 -17.70 5.23 -1.26
N PRO A 154 -17.58 6.42 -1.88
CA PRO A 154 -18.43 6.79 -3.01
C PRO A 154 -17.99 6.18 -4.35
N GLN A 155 -16.89 5.41 -4.38
CA GLN A 155 -16.29 4.98 -5.64
C GLN A 155 -17.13 3.90 -6.33
N ARG A 156 -17.36 4.08 -7.64
CA ARG A 156 -18.09 3.12 -8.50
C ARG A 156 -17.18 2.34 -9.43
N ASN A 157 -16.01 2.90 -9.77
CA ASN A 157 -14.97 2.23 -10.54
C ASN A 157 -14.10 1.39 -9.60
N LEU A 158 -13.87 0.12 -9.95
CA LEU A 158 -13.19 -0.83 -9.09
C LEU A 158 -11.70 -0.53 -8.92
N LYS A 159 -11.01 -0.11 -9.99
CA LYS A 159 -9.59 0.27 -9.94
C LYS A 159 -9.38 1.54 -9.11
N ARG A 160 -10.27 2.53 -9.24
CA ARG A 160 -10.25 3.75 -8.44
C ARG A 160 -10.51 3.47 -6.96
N LEU A 161 -11.49 2.61 -6.66
CA LEU A 161 -11.75 2.11 -5.30
C LEU A 161 -10.49 1.46 -4.71
N LEU A 162 -9.85 0.56 -5.47
CA LEU A 162 -8.58 -0.06 -5.05
C LEU A 162 -7.43 0.94 -4.91
N GLY A 163 -7.44 2.04 -5.67
CA GLY A 163 -6.50 3.15 -5.52
C GLY A 163 -6.64 3.87 -4.17
N TYR A 164 -7.87 4.13 -3.72
CA TYR A 164 -8.11 4.72 -2.39
C TYR A 164 -7.88 3.71 -1.25
N SER A 165 -8.28 2.45 -1.44
CA SER A 165 -7.91 1.36 -0.54
C SER A 165 -6.40 1.25 -0.38
N SER A 166 -5.64 1.34 -1.48
CA SER A 166 -4.18 1.33 -1.48
C SER A 166 -3.61 2.46 -0.61
N ILE A 167 -4.18 3.67 -0.67
CA ILE A 167 -3.81 4.77 0.23
C ILE A 167 -4.06 4.38 1.70
N ALA A 168 -5.24 3.88 2.04
CA ALA A 168 -5.54 3.45 3.40
C ALA A 168 -4.56 2.37 3.92
N HIS A 169 -4.20 1.40 3.06
CA HIS A 169 -3.19 0.39 3.37
C HIS A 169 -1.79 0.96 3.60
N ALA A 170 -1.40 2.02 2.87
CA ALA A 170 -0.16 2.73 3.16
C ALA A 170 -0.22 3.41 4.54
N GLY A 171 -1.39 3.91 4.95
CA GLY A 171 -1.61 4.46 6.29
C GLY A 171 -1.41 3.43 7.41
N TYR A 172 -1.92 2.20 7.25
CA TYR A 172 -1.68 1.12 8.21
C TYR A 172 -0.19 0.73 8.27
N LEU A 173 0.51 0.68 7.13
CA LEU A 173 1.95 0.42 7.11
C LEU A 173 2.76 1.56 7.75
N MET A 174 2.37 2.83 7.51
CA MET A 174 2.96 4.01 8.14
C MET A 174 2.82 3.99 9.66
N MET A 175 1.73 3.43 10.18
CA MET A 175 1.57 3.23 11.62
C MET A 175 2.67 2.31 12.19
N GLY A 176 3.07 1.27 11.45
CA GLY A 176 4.19 0.41 11.87
C GLY A 176 5.53 1.15 11.94
N ILE A 177 5.72 2.17 11.08
CA ILE A 177 6.90 3.05 11.13
C ILE A 177 6.79 3.95 12.36
N ALA A 178 5.63 4.57 12.55
CA ALA A 178 5.37 5.47 13.68
C ALA A 178 5.45 4.76 15.05
N ALA A 179 5.31 3.43 15.11
CA ALA A 179 5.51 2.63 16.32
C ALA A 179 6.98 2.57 16.77
N MET A 180 7.90 3.09 15.97
CA MET A 180 9.31 3.23 16.30
C MET A 180 10.00 2.00 16.89
N SER A 181 9.60 0.79 16.45
CA SER A 181 9.99 -0.48 17.07
C SER A 181 10.33 -1.56 16.05
N LEU A 182 11.11 -2.56 16.51
CA LEU A 182 11.46 -3.75 15.73
C LEU A 182 10.21 -4.56 15.38
N ASN A 183 9.26 -4.67 16.32
CA ASN A 183 7.98 -5.34 16.10
C ASN A 183 7.16 -4.62 15.02
N GLY A 184 7.16 -3.27 15.02
CA GLY A 184 6.50 -2.48 13.98
C GLY A 184 7.11 -2.69 12.60
N SER A 185 8.45 -2.70 12.52
CA SER A 185 9.18 -2.94 11.27
C SER A 185 8.95 -4.36 10.73
N SER A 186 8.90 -5.36 11.62
CA SER A 186 8.62 -6.75 11.23
C SER A 186 7.18 -6.93 10.78
N ALA A 187 6.24 -6.24 11.43
CA ALA A 187 4.84 -6.21 11.03
C ALA A 187 4.63 -5.57 9.64
N ILE A 188 5.40 -4.54 9.28
CA ILE A 188 5.39 -3.94 7.92
C ILE A 188 5.78 -4.97 6.87
N LEU A 189 6.90 -5.69 7.08
CA LEU A 189 7.38 -6.70 6.13
C LEU A 189 6.39 -7.84 5.97
N TYR A 190 5.85 -8.34 7.09
CA TYR A 190 4.80 -9.35 7.08
C TYR A 190 3.56 -8.86 6.30
N TYR A 191 3.11 -7.63 6.57
CA TYR A 191 1.96 -7.02 5.91
C TYR A 191 2.16 -6.92 4.40
N LEU A 192 3.32 -6.41 3.96
CA LEU A 192 3.66 -6.28 2.54
C LEU A 192 3.66 -7.65 1.84
N GLY A 193 4.16 -8.70 2.51
CA GLY A 193 4.15 -10.07 2.01
C GLY A 193 2.72 -10.61 1.78
N GLY A 194 1.83 -10.45 2.75
CA GLY A 194 0.42 -10.82 2.59
C GLY A 194 -0.31 -9.97 1.54
N TYR A 195 -0.04 -8.66 1.57
CA TYR A 195 -0.64 -7.67 0.66
C TYR A 195 -0.29 -7.96 -0.81
N LEU A 196 0.92 -8.43 -1.11
CA LEU A 196 1.33 -8.87 -2.45
C LEU A 196 0.34 -9.88 -3.04
N PHE A 197 0.11 -10.99 -2.36
CA PHE A 197 -0.76 -12.05 -2.88
C PHE A 197 -2.22 -11.60 -3.00
N THR A 198 -2.68 -10.80 -2.03
CA THR A 198 -4.04 -10.25 -2.05
C THR A 198 -4.29 -9.29 -3.21
N VAL A 199 -3.37 -8.36 -3.44
CA VAL A 199 -3.51 -7.36 -4.49
C VAL A 199 -3.33 -7.96 -5.88
N ILE A 200 -2.34 -8.85 -6.05
CA ILE A 200 -2.15 -9.56 -7.32
C ILE A 200 -3.36 -10.42 -7.66
N ALA A 201 -3.93 -11.15 -6.69
CA ALA A 201 -5.15 -11.93 -6.89
C ALA A 201 -6.33 -11.04 -7.34
N ALA A 202 -6.57 -9.93 -6.63
CA ALA A 202 -7.65 -8.99 -6.96
C ALA A 202 -7.48 -8.43 -8.38
N PHE A 203 -6.31 -7.86 -8.71
CA PHE A 203 -6.08 -7.28 -10.04
C PHE A 203 -6.09 -8.32 -11.15
N MET A 204 -5.68 -9.57 -10.88
CA MET A 204 -5.72 -10.64 -11.87
C MET A 204 -7.15 -11.04 -12.22
N VAL A 205 -8.04 -11.15 -11.22
CA VAL A 205 -9.47 -11.37 -11.49
C VAL A 205 -10.04 -10.19 -12.27
N ILE A 206 -9.69 -8.97 -11.89
CA ILE A 206 -10.12 -7.74 -12.58
C ILE A 206 -9.69 -7.79 -14.06
N ILE A 207 -8.43 -8.12 -14.37
CA ILE A 207 -7.95 -8.28 -15.76
C ILE A 207 -8.82 -9.27 -16.55
N LEU A 208 -9.07 -10.45 -15.99
CA LEU A 208 -9.80 -11.51 -16.68
C LEU A 208 -11.26 -11.14 -16.93
N VAL A 209 -11.92 -10.49 -15.95
CA VAL A 209 -13.31 -10.04 -16.11
C VAL A 209 -13.41 -8.90 -17.12
N MET A 210 -12.53 -7.91 -17.03
CA MET A 210 -12.56 -6.73 -17.91
C MET A 210 -12.22 -7.04 -19.36
N GLN A 211 -11.39 -8.06 -19.62
CA GLN A 211 -11.14 -8.54 -20.98
C GLN A 211 -12.43 -8.98 -21.68
N HIS A 212 -13.44 -9.42 -20.92
CA HIS A 212 -14.73 -9.86 -21.45
C HIS A 212 -15.76 -8.72 -21.43
N THR A 213 -15.83 -7.91 -20.36
CA THR A 213 -16.87 -6.88 -20.21
C THR A 213 -16.52 -5.54 -20.86
N GLY A 214 -15.24 -5.25 -21.12
CA GLY A 214 -14.77 -3.98 -21.66
C GLY A 214 -14.93 -2.77 -20.73
N ALA A 215 -15.43 -2.96 -19.51
CA ALA A 215 -15.75 -1.91 -18.55
C ALA A 215 -15.22 -2.21 -17.15
N GLU A 216 -14.93 -1.15 -16.39
CA GLU A 216 -14.20 -1.23 -15.11
C GLU A 216 -15.07 -1.00 -13.85
N ASP A 217 -16.37 -0.80 -14.05
CA ASP A 217 -17.30 -0.50 -12.96
C ASP A 217 -17.58 -1.71 -12.09
N ILE A 218 -17.81 -1.48 -10.79
CA ILE A 218 -18.12 -2.54 -9.83
C ILE A 218 -19.33 -3.36 -10.27
N ILE A 219 -20.31 -2.74 -10.96
CA ILE A 219 -21.50 -3.43 -11.47
C ILE A 219 -21.18 -4.54 -12.48
N GLN A 220 -20.04 -4.46 -13.17
CA GLN A 220 -19.61 -5.50 -14.13
C GLN A 220 -19.27 -6.84 -13.44
N LEU A 221 -19.10 -6.82 -12.12
CA LEU A 221 -18.94 -8.02 -11.30
C LEU A 221 -20.27 -8.72 -10.97
N ALA A 222 -21.42 -8.16 -11.34
CA ALA A 222 -22.72 -8.75 -11.06
C ALA A 222 -22.80 -10.22 -11.49
N GLN A 223 -23.30 -11.08 -10.60
CA GLN A 223 -23.47 -12.51 -10.82
C GLN A 223 -22.21 -13.25 -11.29
N LEU A 224 -21.01 -12.75 -10.97
CA LEU A 224 -19.75 -13.41 -11.36
C LEU A 224 -19.65 -14.83 -10.79
N HIS A 225 -20.28 -15.10 -9.65
CA HIS A 225 -20.34 -16.45 -9.07
C HIS A 225 -21.05 -17.48 -9.96
N GLN A 226 -21.98 -17.04 -10.83
CA GLN A 226 -22.68 -17.91 -11.78
C GLN A 226 -21.88 -18.09 -13.07
N ARG A 227 -21.19 -17.04 -13.52
CA ARG A 227 -20.39 -17.03 -14.76
C ARG A 227 -19.02 -17.70 -14.60
N ALA A 228 -18.37 -17.49 -13.46
CA ALA A 228 -17.02 -17.95 -13.16
C ALA A 228 -16.81 -18.10 -11.64
N PRO A 229 -17.31 -19.19 -11.01
CA PRO A 229 -17.29 -19.36 -9.56
C PRO A 229 -15.88 -19.31 -8.95
N GLY A 230 -14.86 -19.78 -9.67
CA GLY A 230 -13.47 -19.70 -9.23
C GLY A 230 -12.95 -18.26 -9.12
N LEU A 231 -13.26 -17.40 -10.10
CA LEU A 231 -12.88 -15.99 -10.09
C LEU A 231 -13.62 -15.23 -8.97
N ALA A 232 -14.91 -15.51 -8.82
CA ALA A 232 -15.73 -15.02 -7.72
C ALA A 232 -15.14 -15.36 -6.35
N GLY A 233 -14.75 -16.63 -6.14
CA GLY A 233 -14.14 -17.09 -4.89
C GLY A 233 -12.82 -16.39 -4.58
N VAL A 234 -11.91 -16.28 -5.57
CA VAL A 234 -10.60 -15.63 -5.35
C VAL A 234 -10.74 -14.13 -5.10
N LEU A 235 -11.60 -13.43 -5.84
CA LEU A 235 -11.87 -12.01 -5.59
C LEU A 235 -12.52 -11.81 -4.21
N SER A 236 -13.40 -12.72 -3.81
CA SER A 236 -14.01 -12.68 -2.47
C SER A 236 -12.96 -12.81 -1.38
N LEU A 237 -12.08 -13.81 -1.47
CA LEU A 237 -10.95 -13.98 -0.54
C LEU A 237 -10.07 -12.73 -0.52
N ALA A 238 -9.80 -12.12 -1.68
CA ALA A 238 -8.99 -10.91 -1.74
C ALA A 238 -9.67 -9.73 -1.02
N MET A 239 -10.96 -9.47 -1.26
CA MET A 239 -11.70 -8.39 -0.59
C MET A 239 -11.80 -8.61 0.93
N VAL A 240 -12.07 -9.84 1.37
CA VAL A 240 -12.13 -10.22 2.80
C VAL A 240 -10.75 -10.08 3.46
N SER A 241 -9.66 -10.42 2.75
CA SER A 241 -8.28 -10.21 3.23
C SER A 241 -7.95 -8.73 3.36
N LEU A 242 -8.26 -7.91 2.35
CA LEU A 242 -8.02 -6.45 2.41
C LEU A 242 -8.85 -5.78 3.53
N ALA A 243 -10.10 -6.21 3.73
CA ALA A 243 -10.93 -5.79 4.85
C ALA A 243 -10.28 -6.15 6.20
N GLY A 244 -9.52 -7.24 6.25
CA GLY A 244 -8.84 -7.72 7.44
C GLY A 244 -9.74 -8.58 8.30
N ILE A 245 -10.48 -9.52 7.68
CA ILE A 245 -11.33 -10.48 8.39
C ILE A 245 -10.52 -11.79 8.63
N PRO A 246 -10.53 -12.36 9.85
CA PRO A 246 -9.88 -13.63 10.14
C PRO A 246 -10.44 -14.79 9.28
N PRO A 247 -9.65 -15.82 8.96
CA PRO A 247 -8.24 -16.05 9.33
C PRO A 247 -7.25 -15.63 8.24
N LEU A 248 -7.53 -14.61 7.42
CA LEU A 248 -6.71 -14.28 6.25
C LEU A 248 -5.45 -13.46 6.58
N ALA A 249 -4.46 -13.48 5.67
CA ALA A 249 -3.20 -12.75 5.83
C ALA A 249 -3.38 -11.26 6.17
N GLY A 250 -4.34 -10.58 5.54
CA GLY A 250 -4.59 -9.16 5.81
C GLY A 250 -5.10 -8.87 7.22
N PHE A 251 -5.79 -9.81 7.88
CA PHE A 251 -6.14 -9.68 9.30
C PHE A 251 -4.89 -9.73 10.18
N PHE A 252 -4.08 -10.78 10.05
CA PHE A 252 -2.86 -10.93 10.85
C PHE A 252 -1.88 -9.79 10.63
N GLY A 253 -1.79 -9.27 9.40
CA GLY A 253 -1.00 -8.09 9.12
C GLY A 253 -1.46 -6.86 9.91
N LYS A 254 -2.76 -6.52 9.85
CA LYS A 254 -3.30 -5.38 10.61
C LYS A 254 -3.16 -5.60 12.12
N PHE A 255 -3.40 -6.82 12.58
CA PHE A 255 -3.26 -7.21 13.97
C PHE A 255 -1.83 -7.00 14.49
N LEU A 256 -0.80 -7.45 13.75
CA LEU A 256 0.59 -7.26 14.13
C LEU A 256 0.99 -5.77 14.16
N LEU A 257 0.50 -4.97 13.21
CA LEU A 257 0.71 -3.52 13.21
C LEU A 257 0.06 -2.87 14.45
N PHE A 258 -1.19 -3.22 14.77
CA PHE A 258 -1.87 -2.72 15.97
C PHE A 258 -1.16 -3.15 17.25
N LYS A 259 -0.71 -4.40 17.32
CA LYS A 259 0.03 -4.93 18.46
C LYS A 259 1.31 -4.12 18.70
N ALA A 260 2.12 -3.90 17.66
CA ALA A 260 3.37 -3.16 17.78
C ALA A 260 3.16 -1.72 18.29
N VAL A 261 2.04 -1.09 17.92
CA VAL A 261 1.71 0.28 18.31
C VAL A 261 1.12 0.34 19.72
N LEU A 262 0.28 -0.63 20.07
CA LEU A 262 -0.27 -0.76 21.42
C LEU A 262 0.82 -1.02 22.46
N GLU A 263 1.88 -1.76 22.10
CA GLU A 263 3.04 -1.95 22.97
C GLU A 263 3.69 -0.59 23.35
N GLN A 264 3.75 0.36 22.42
CA GLN A 264 4.25 1.73 22.67
C GLN A 264 3.26 2.63 23.41
N ALA A 265 1.97 2.29 23.40
CA ALA A 265 0.94 3.10 24.05
C ALA A 265 1.06 3.16 25.57
N SER A 266 1.84 2.24 26.17
CA SER A 266 2.23 2.28 27.58
C SER A 266 3.13 3.48 27.91
N VAL A 267 3.91 3.97 26.93
CA VAL A 267 4.84 5.09 27.07
C VAL A 267 4.19 6.41 26.64
N HIS A 268 3.51 6.42 25.49
CA HIS A 268 2.84 7.60 24.94
C HIS A 268 1.35 7.32 24.68
N SER A 269 0.48 7.99 25.42
CA SER A 269 -0.99 7.81 25.31
C SER A 269 -1.55 8.19 23.93
N ALA A 270 -0.82 8.98 23.13
CA ALA A 270 -1.18 9.35 21.77
C ALA A 270 -1.34 8.12 20.85
N TYR A 271 -0.64 7.01 21.12
CA TYR A 271 -0.77 5.80 20.33
C TYR A 271 -2.16 5.15 20.45
N TYR A 272 -2.85 5.30 21.59
CA TYR A 272 -4.23 4.84 21.71
C TYR A 272 -5.16 5.55 20.72
N LEU A 273 -4.95 6.85 20.50
CA LEU A 273 -5.72 7.62 19.51
C LEU A 273 -5.45 7.12 18.09
N LEU A 274 -4.18 6.86 17.74
CA LEU A 274 -3.82 6.31 16.43
C LEU A 274 -4.45 4.95 16.18
N VAL A 275 -4.43 4.05 17.18
CA VAL A 275 -5.09 2.75 17.10
C VAL A 275 -6.61 2.89 16.97
N ALA A 276 -7.24 3.79 17.74
CA ALA A 276 -8.67 4.05 17.64
C ALA A 276 -9.06 4.54 16.23
N ILE A 277 -8.31 5.49 15.67
CA ILE A 277 -8.51 5.97 14.29
C ILE A 277 -8.37 4.83 13.28
N ALA A 278 -7.43 3.94 13.50
CA ALA A 278 -7.21 2.82 12.59
C ALA A 278 -8.30 1.74 12.68
N ILE A 279 -8.82 1.47 13.88
CA ILE A 279 -10.00 0.61 14.05
C ILE A 279 -11.20 1.21 13.34
N ILE A 280 -11.44 2.53 13.48
CA ILE A 280 -12.48 3.23 12.73
C ILE A 280 -12.26 3.07 11.22
N GLY A 281 -11.02 3.23 10.75
CA GLY A 281 -10.65 2.97 9.35
C GLY A 281 -11.00 1.55 8.89
N VAL A 282 -10.77 0.53 9.72
CA VAL A 282 -11.12 -0.86 9.41
C VAL A 282 -12.64 -1.01 9.30
N VAL A 283 -13.40 -0.43 10.24
CA VAL A 283 -14.87 -0.46 10.21
C VAL A 283 -15.41 0.20 8.96
N ILE A 284 -14.90 1.38 8.60
CA ILE A 284 -15.28 2.07 7.35
C ILE A 284 -14.93 1.18 6.14
N SER A 285 -13.77 0.52 6.16
CA SER A 285 -13.33 -0.31 5.05
C SER A 285 -14.24 -1.49 4.75
N LEU A 286 -14.85 -2.08 5.79
CA LEU A 286 -15.81 -3.17 5.64
C LEU A 286 -16.98 -2.77 4.74
N VAL A 287 -17.45 -1.52 4.80
CA VAL A 287 -18.60 -1.06 4.01
C VAL A 287 -18.34 -1.20 2.52
N TYR A 288 -17.21 -0.70 2.01
CA TYR A 288 -16.94 -0.74 0.57
C TYR A 288 -16.45 -2.11 0.11
N TYR A 289 -15.72 -2.88 0.92
CA TYR A 289 -15.33 -4.25 0.55
C TYR A 289 -16.52 -5.20 0.51
N LEU A 290 -17.40 -5.16 1.52
CA LEU A 290 -18.64 -5.94 1.49
C LEU A 290 -19.59 -5.42 0.41
N GLY A 291 -19.52 -4.14 0.04
CA GLY A 291 -20.21 -3.60 -1.13
C GLY A 291 -19.82 -4.30 -2.44
N VAL A 292 -18.52 -4.53 -2.66
CA VAL A 292 -18.04 -5.30 -3.82
C VAL A 292 -18.55 -6.75 -3.78
N LEU A 293 -18.51 -7.41 -2.61
CA LEU A 293 -19.05 -8.76 -2.45
C LEU A 293 -20.56 -8.82 -2.68
N ARG A 294 -21.29 -7.81 -2.19
CA ARG A 294 -22.72 -7.68 -2.41
C ARG A 294 -23.02 -7.65 -3.90
N THR A 295 -22.29 -6.84 -4.67
CA THR A 295 -22.47 -6.76 -6.11
C THR A 295 -22.18 -8.10 -6.79
N LEU A 296 -21.11 -8.76 -6.37
CA LEU A 296 -20.62 -10.01 -6.95
C LEU A 296 -21.62 -11.18 -6.83
N TYR A 297 -22.35 -11.25 -5.72
CA TYR A 297 -23.27 -12.36 -5.43
C TYR A 297 -24.77 -12.02 -5.58
N TRP A 298 -25.18 -10.80 -5.23
CA TRP A 298 -26.61 -10.47 -5.11
C TRP A 298 -27.14 -9.47 -6.13
N GLU A 299 -26.29 -8.70 -6.80
CA GLU A 299 -26.76 -7.75 -7.81
C GLU A 299 -27.27 -8.52 -9.03
N LYS A 300 -28.48 -8.18 -9.50
CA LYS A 300 -29.08 -8.79 -10.69
C LYS A 300 -28.84 -7.88 -11.87
N GLN A 301 -28.29 -8.43 -12.95
CA GLN A 301 -28.15 -7.74 -14.22
C GLN A 301 -28.61 -8.67 -15.34
N GLN A 302 -29.27 -8.12 -16.36
CA GLN A 302 -29.58 -8.89 -17.57
C GLN A 302 -28.29 -9.07 -18.38
N LEU A 303 -27.40 -9.94 -17.90
CA LEU A 303 -26.19 -10.33 -18.61
C LEU A 303 -26.49 -11.60 -19.40
N VAL A 304 -26.07 -11.62 -20.67
CA VAL A 304 -25.98 -12.87 -21.42
C VAL A 304 -24.94 -13.73 -20.68
N PRO A 305 -25.27 -14.98 -20.28
CA PRO A 305 -24.30 -15.85 -19.60
C PRO A 305 -23.21 -16.24 -20.60
N GLU A 306 -22.14 -15.45 -20.65
CA GLU A 306 -20.94 -15.80 -21.37
C GLU A 306 -19.92 -16.34 -20.36
N GLU A 307 -19.45 -17.58 -20.59
CA GLU A 307 -18.44 -18.20 -19.75
C GLU A 307 -17.10 -17.49 -19.93
N ILE A 308 -16.48 -17.10 -18.81
CA ILE A 308 -15.17 -16.45 -18.83
C ILE A 308 -14.10 -17.54 -18.94
N HIS A 309 -13.45 -17.64 -20.10
CA HIS A 309 -12.38 -18.61 -20.31
C HIS A 309 -11.10 -18.18 -19.57
N VAL A 310 -10.68 -18.99 -18.60
CA VAL A 310 -9.45 -18.78 -17.82
C VAL A 310 -8.37 -19.76 -18.24
N SER A 311 -7.24 -19.23 -18.73
CA SER A 311 -6.09 -20.06 -19.13
C SER A 311 -5.55 -20.89 -17.95
N PRO A 312 -4.94 -22.07 -18.21
CA PRO A 312 -4.37 -22.92 -17.15
C PRO A 312 -3.33 -22.19 -16.30
N VAL A 313 -2.49 -21.37 -16.93
CA VAL A 313 -1.48 -20.55 -16.24
C VAL A 313 -2.14 -19.55 -15.31
N SER A 314 -3.18 -18.85 -15.80
CA SER A 314 -3.91 -17.88 -14.98
C SER A 314 -4.59 -18.53 -13.77
N ARG A 315 -5.16 -19.72 -13.98
CA ARG A 315 -5.79 -20.51 -12.92
C ARG A 315 -4.77 -20.95 -11.87
N PHE A 316 -3.59 -21.40 -12.29
CA PHE A 316 -2.51 -21.79 -11.38
C PHE A 316 -2.05 -20.60 -10.52
N VAL A 317 -1.81 -19.44 -11.12
CA VAL A 317 -1.38 -18.24 -10.38
C VAL A 317 -2.45 -17.79 -9.37
N LEU A 318 -3.73 -17.72 -9.78
CA LEU A 318 -4.83 -17.39 -8.88
C LEU A 318 -4.94 -18.37 -7.72
N TRP A 319 -4.77 -19.67 -7.98
CA TRP A 319 -4.77 -20.70 -6.95
C TRP A 319 -3.60 -20.52 -5.97
N VAL A 320 -2.38 -20.28 -6.47
CA VAL A 320 -1.21 -20.00 -5.63
C VAL A 320 -1.44 -18.78 -4.75
N CYS A 321 -1.95 -17.68 -5.31
CA CYS A 321 -2.28 -16.49 -4.51
C CYS A 321 -3.33 -16.78 -3.44
N ALA A 322 -4.40 -17.53 -3.78
CA ALA A 322 -5.44 -17.90 -2.82
C ALA A 322 -4.90 -18.77 -1.69
N VAL A 323 -4.10 -19.78 -2.02
CA VAL A 323 -3.47 -20.67 -1.03
C VAL A 323 -2.53 -19.88 -0.14
N LEU A 324 -1.67 -19.01 -0.69
CA LEU A 324 -0.72 -18.24 0.10
C LEU A 324 -1.41 -17.19 0.99
N MET A 325 -2.50 -16.58 0.53
CA MET A 325 -3.30 -15.68 1.38
C MET A 325 -3.88 -16.39 2.61
N ILE A 326 -4.36 -17.63 2.45
CA ILE A 326 -4.90 -18.43 3.54
C ILE A 326 -3.77 -18.97 4.42
N TYR A 327 -2.72 -19.52 3.79
CA TYR A 327 -1.57 -20.10 4.48
C TYR A 327 -0.90 -19.08 5.41
N LEU A 328 -0.61 -17.88 4.91
CA LEU A 328 -0.01 -16.82 5.72
C LEU A 328 -0.94 -16.41 6.87
N GLY A 329 -2.24 -16.42 6.65
CA GLY A 329 -3.21 -16.16 7.69
C GLY A 329 -3.26 -17.23 8.78
N ILE A 330 -3.24 -18.52 8.43
CA ILE A 330 -3.34 -19.62 9.42
C ILE A 330 -1.99 -19.87 10.10
N LEU A 331 -0.88 -19.76 9.37
CA LEU A 331 0.48 -20.08 9.82
C LEU A 331 1.42 -18.88 9.63
N PRO A 332 1.25 -17.79 10.41
CA PRO A 332 2.02 -16.56 10.23
C PRO A 332 3.51 -16.71 10.61
N ASN A 333 3.86 -17.70 11.42
CA ASN A 333 5.15 -17.82 12.10
C ASN A 333 6.34 -17.76 11.14
N ARG A 334 6.33 -18.52 10.03
CA ARG A 334 7.50 -18.60 9.13
C ARG A 334 7.84 -17.28 8.46
N LEU A 335 6.82 -16.56 7.97
CA LEU A 335 7.04 -15.26 7.35
C LEU A 335 7.42 -14.22 8.41
N LEU A 336 6.84 -14.31 9.61
CA LEU A 336 7.17 -13.42 10.72
C LEU A 336 8.61 -13.63 11.22
N GLU A 337 9.08 -14.87 11.34
CA GLU A 337 10.47 -15.19 11.67
C GLU A 337 11.44 -14.65 10.61
N ALA A 338 11.12 -14.83 9.33
CA ALA A 338 11.91 -14.25 8.23
C ALA A 338 11.91 -12.71 8.28
N ALA A 339 10.78 -12.08 8.60
CA ALA A 339 10.69 -10.64 8.79
C ALA A 339 11.53 -10.16 9.98
N ASN A 340 11.49 -10.86 11.12
CA ASN A 340 12.29 -10.55 12.30
C ASN A 340 13.79 -10.63 11.98
N ALA A 341 14.24 -11.70 11.33
CA ALA A 341 15.65 -11.87 10.92
C ALA A 341 16.09 -10.76 9.94
N ALA A 342 15.23 -10.37 9.00
CA ALA A 342 15.51 -9.27 8.09
C ALA A 342 15.62 -7.93 8.83
N VAL A 343 14.76 -7.66 9.80
CA VAL A 343 14.80 -6.42 10.59
C VAL A 343 15.99 -6.38 11.54
N GLU A 344 16.42 -7.51 12.10
CA GLU A 344 17.65 -7.57 12.90
C GLU A 344 18.90 -7.17 12.12
N SER A 345 18.93 -7.44 10.81
CA SER A 345 20.03 -6.98 9.95
C SER A 345 20.11 -5.46 9.79
N LEU A 346 19.05 -4.71 10.12
CA LEU A 346 19.05 -3.24 10.14
C LEU A 346 19.72 -2.67 11.41
N LYS A 347 20.06 -3.50 12.40
CA LYS A 347 20.77 -3.07 13.63
C LYS A 347 22.27 -2.84 13.40
N LEU A 348 22.85 -3.57 12.43
CA LEU A 348 24.23 -3.36 11.94
C LEU A 348 24.25 -2.02 11.21
#